data_AF-A0A820YSZ0-F1
#
_entry.id   AF-A0A820YSZ0-F1
#
_cell.length_a   1.000
_cell.length_b   1.000
_cell.length_c   1.000
_cell.angle_alpha   90.00
_cell.angle_beta   90.00
_cell.angle_gamma   90.00
#
_symmetry.space_group_name_H-M   'P 1'
#
loop_
_entity.id
_entity.type
_entity.pdbx_description
1 polymer ?
#
loop_
_entity_poly.entity_id
_entity_poly.type
_entity_poly.pdbx_seq_one_letter_code
_entity_poly.pdbx_strand_id
1 'polypeptide(L)' 'MPQLDTIFGFYNNIDENPDWPKKWPKVKGIYSSIQPICKSLEDIARECNHKAVPMR' A
#
# COMPACT_ATOMS: atom_id res chain seq x y z
N MET A 1 -0.83 5.70 20.27
CA MET A 1 0.29 5.44 19.33
C MET A 1 -0.30 5.04 17.99
N PRO A 2 -0.05 5.78 16.90
CA PRO A 2 -0.49 5.36 15.58
C PRO A 2 0.19 4.03 15.23
N GLN A 3 -0.60 3.03 14.85
CA GLN A 3 -0.06 1.78 14.33
C GLN A 3 0.10 1.91 12.83
N LEU A 4 1.25 1.46 12.31
CA LEU A 4 1.44 1.32 10.87
C LEU A 4 0.35 0.40 10.33
N ASP A 5 -0.45 0.83 9.36
CA ASP A 5 -1.52 0.00 8.81
C ASP A 5 -1.05 -0.73 7.54
N THR A 6 -0.52 0.03 6.59
CA THR A 6 -0.21 -0.45 5.24
C THR A 6 1.11 0.16 4.73
N ILE A 7 1.87 -0.63 3.96
CA ILE A 7 3.10 -0.23 3.26
C ILE A 7 2.93 -0.48 1.76
N PHE A 8 3.32 0.50 0.95
CA PHE A 8 3.48 0.38 -0.49
C PHE A 8 4.94 0.67 -0.86
N GLY A 9 5.54 -0.17 -1.70
CA GLY A 9 6.91 0.01 -2.18
C GLY A 9 6.94 0.37 -3.66
N PHE A 10 7.82 1.30 -4.04
CA PHE A 10 8.11 1.62 -5.43
C PHE A 10 9.54 1.21 -5.75
N TYR A 11 9.73 0.30 -6.72
CA TYR A 11 11.01 -0.32 -7.07
C TYR A 11 11.13 -0.44 -8.59
N ASN A 12 12.09 0.26 -9.19
CA ASN A 12 12.33 0.21 -10.64
C ASN A 12 13.03 -1.07 -11.10
N ASN A 13 13.67 -1.81 -10.17
CA ASN A 13 14.41 -3.03 -10.47
C ASN A 13 13.76 -4.24 -9.76
N ILE A 14 12.61 -4.68 -10.29
CA ILE A 14 11.88 -5.85 -9.74
C ILE A 14 12.62 -7.17 -10.06
N ASP A 15 13.57 -7.15 -11.00
CA ASP A 15 14.30 -8.36 -11.44
C ASP A 15 15.21 -8.94 -10.35
N GLU A 16 15.59 -8.14 -9.35
CA GLU A 16 16.29 -8.64 -8.15
C GLU A 16 15.35 -9.33 -7.14
N ASN A 17 14.04 -9.39 -7.45
CA ASN A 17 12.94 -9.99 -6.68
C ASN A 17 13.22 -9.98 -5.17
N PRO A 18 13.31 -8.79 -4.55
CA PRO A 18 13.76 -8.68 -3.19
C PRO A 18 12.84 -9.49 -2.28
N ASP A 19 13.39 -10.30 -1.37
CA ASP A 19 12.60 -11.10 -0.43
C ASP A 19 12.02 -10.28 0.73
N TRP A 20 12.47 -9.03 0.91
CA TRP A 20 12.03 -8.19 2.01
C TRP A 20 10.50 -7.94 2.02
N PRO A 21 9.76 -7.75 0.91
CA PRO A 21 8.32 -7.57 0.95
C PRO A 21 7.59 -8.74 1.63
N LYS A 22 8.09 -9.97 1.45
CA LYS A 22 7.56 -11.18 2.11
C LYS A 22 7.82 -11.19 3.62
N LYS A 23 8.87 -10.50 4.08
CA LYS A 23 9.24 -10.40 5.50
C LYS A 23 8.46 -9.31 6.24
N TRP A 24 7.68 -8.48 5.52
CA TRP A 24 6.95 -7.36 6.08
C TRP A 24 5.44 -7.54 5.89
N PRO A 25 4.70 -7.98 6.93
CA PRO A 25 3.29 -8.39 6.79
C PRO A 25 2.32 -7.25 6.44
N LYS A 26 2.78 -5.99 6.53
CA LYS A 26 2.00 -4.80 6.20
C LYS A 26 2.20 -4.32 4.77
N VAL A 27 3.07 -4.97 4.00
CA VAL A 27 3.24 -4.67 2.57
C VAL A 27 2.01 -5.16 1.81
N LYS A 28 1.31 -4.23 1.16
CA LYS A 28 0.13 -4.51 0.34
C LYS A 28 0.43 -4.49 -1.16
N GLY A 29 1.51 -3.83 -1.57
CA GLY A 29 1.92 -3.80 -2.97
C GLY A 29 3.34 -3.28 -3.16
N ILE A 30 4.02 -3.86 -4.15
CA ILE A 30 5.28 -3.38 -4.70
C ILE A 30 5.03 -3.07 -6.17
N TYR A 31 5.47 -1.89 -6.63
CA TYR A 31 5.19 -1.40 -7.96
C TYR A 31 6.48 -0.94 -8.64
N SER A 32 6.60 -1.24 -9.93
CA SER A 32 7.64 -0.69 -10.82
C SER A 32 7.16 0.48 -11.66
N SER A 33 5.89 0.86 -11.52
CA SER A 33 5.29 1.99 -12.23
C SER A 33 4.50 2.87 -11.26
N ILE A 34 4.53 4.18 -11.51
CA ILE A 34 3.88 5.20 -10.68
C ILE A 34 2.34 5.09 -10.77
N GLN A 35 1.80 4.77 -11.94
CA GLN A 35 0.34 4.73 -12.12
C GLN A 35 -0.35 3.68 -11.21
N PRO A 36 0.12 2.42 -11.14
CA PRO A 36 -0.45 1.42 -10.24
C PRO A 36 -0.37 1.78 -8.74
N ILE A 37 0.72 2.40 -8.29
CA ILE A 37 0.85 2.83 -6.89
C ILE A 37 -0.12 3.96 -6.58
N CYS A 38 -0.25 4.96 -7.47
CA CYS A 38 -1.23 6.04 -7.28
C CYS A 38 -2.66 5.49 -7.17
N LYS A 39 -3.05 4.55 -8.04
CA LYS A 39 -4.37 3.92 -7.98
C LYS A 39 -4.61 3.22 -6.64
N SER A 40 -3.62 2.47 -6.16
CA SER A 40 -3.73 1.75 -4.88
C SER A 40 -3.82 2.69 -3.68
N LEU A 41 -3.08 3.82 -3.74
CA LEU A 41 -3.16 4.87 -2.73
C LEU A 41 -4.53 5.56 -2.73
N GLU A 42 -5.10 5.85 -3.91
CA GLU A 42 -6.45 6.39 -4.03
C GLU A 42 -7.52 5.46 -3.46
N ASP A 43 -7.45 4.17 -3.77
CA ASP A 43 -8.42 3.18 -3.28
C ASP A 43 -8.39 3.10 -1.75
N ILE A 44 -7.20 3.10 -1.14
CA ILE A 44 -7.04 3.11 0.32
C ILE A 44 -7.56 4.42 0.93
N ALA A 45 -7.25 5.57 0.33
CA ALA A 45 -7.74 6.85 0.81
C ALA A 45 -9.28 6.91 0.77
N ARG A 46 -9.90 6.37 -0.29
CA ARG A 46 -11.36 6.23 -0.41
C ARG A 46 -11.92 5.30 0.66
N GLU A 47 -11.29 4.14 0.89
CA GLU A 47 -11.71 3.22 1.95
C GLU A 47 -11.62 3.86 3.34
N CYS A 48 -10.55 4.60 3.64
CA CYS A 48 -10.42 5.33 4.91
C CYS A 48 -11.55 6.35 5.08
N ASN A 49 -11.88 7.11 4.03
CA ASN A 49 -12.98 8.07 4.07
C ASN A 49 -14.35 7.39 4.21
N HIS A 50 -14.59 6.28 3.50
CA HIS A 50 -15.85 5.54 3.62
C HIS A 50 -16.01 4.85 4.98
N LYS A 51 -14.92 4.31 5.55
CA LYS A 51 -14.91 3.72 6.90
C LYS A 51 -15.02 4.77 8.01
N ALA A 52 -14.74 6.04 7.73
CA ALA A 52 -14.95 7.14 8.66
C ALA A 52 -16.45 7.50 8.85
N VAL A 53 -17.36 6.90 8.08
CA VAL A 53 -18.81 7.06 8.26
C VAL A 53 -19.44 5.79 8.83
N PRO A 54 -19.51 5.66 10.17
CA PRO A 54 -20.63 5.03 10.83
C PRO A 54 -21.42 6.14 11.53
N MET A 55 -22.29 6.82 10.79
CA MET A 55 -23.38 7.56 11.46
C MET A 55 -24.56 6.61 11.61
N ARG A 56 -24.94 6.43 12.88
CA ARG A 56 -26.12 5.73 13.38
C ARG A 56 -27.40 6.24 12.74
#